data_AF-A0A7J6Q812-F1
#
_entry.id   AF-A0A7J6Q812-F1
#
_cell.length_a   1.000
_cell.length_b   1.000
_cell.length_c   1.000
_cell.angle_alpha   90.00
_cell.angle_beta   90.00
_cell.angle_gamma   90.00
#
_symmetry.space_group_name_H-M   'P 1'
#
loop_
_entity.id
_entity.type
_entity.pdbx_description
1 polymer ?
#
loop_
_entity_poly.entity_id
_entity_poly.type
_entity_poly.pdbx_seq_one_letter_code
_entity_poly.pdbx_strand_id
1 'polypeptide(L)'
;SSESFPITEKSYLYDKALFDLLGVPTITKPEEAFAHAFMLTCAICNSVIPEATDRSPIGVRFEGASPDEEVLVETAASAGYTLMERHASYVTLRIPRSTPERKAQREWHEITFKVLDVNEFTSERKRMSVLVQMLK
;
A
#
# COMPACT_ATOMS: atom_id res chain seq x y z
N SER A 1 -13.32 7.89 27.10
CA SER A 1 -11.96 8.45 27.17
C SER A 1 -11.43 8.58 25.75
N SER A 2 -11.81 9.68 25.07
CA SER A 2 -11.31 10.05 23.76
C SER A 2 -10.00 10.81 23.96
N GLU A 3 -8.91 10.08 24.18
CA GLU A 3 -7.58 10.67 24.05
C GLU A 3 -7.36 10.94 22.56
N SER A 4 -7.60 12.19 22.16
CA SER A 4 -7.11 12.70 20.89
C SER A 4 -5.58 12.69 20.99
N PHE A 5 -4.94 11.99 20.05
CA PHE A 5 -3.49 12.07 19.90
C PHE A 5 -3.11 13.55 19.71
N PRO A 6 -2.07 14.06 20.40
CA PRO A 6 -1.64 15.44 20.22
C PRO A 6 -1.03 15.60 18.83
N ILE A 7 -1.87 15.98 17.86
CA ILE A 7 -1.50 16.33 16.49
C ILE A 7 -0.70 17.63 16.58
N THR A 8 0.62 17.51 16.74
CA THR A 8 1.52 18.66 16.67
C THR A 8 1.80 18.94 15.19
N GLU A 9 1.69 20.20 14.76
CA GLU A 9 1.80 20.71 13.36
C GLU A 9 3.04 20.26 12.56
N LYS A 10 4.01 19.55 13.16
CA LYS A 10 5.28 19.16 12.53
C LYS A 10 5.43 17.67 12.20
N SER A 11 4.48 16.79 12.53
CA SER A 11 4.72 15.33 12.41
C SER A 11 4.26 14.66 11.11
N TYR A 12 3.50 15.35 10.25
CA TYR A 12 3.08 14.81 8.95
C TYR A 12 3.95 15.37 7.82
N LEU A 13 5.23 15.02 7.82
CA LEU A 13 6.05 15.05 6.60
C LEU A 13 5.58 13.87 5.74
N TYR A 14 4.39 13.98 5.15
CA TYR A 14 4.01 13.07 4.09
C TYR A 14 4.78 13.47 2.83
N ASP A 15 5.35 12.48 2.15
CA ASP A 15 6.16 12.72 0.97
C ASP A 15 5.22 13.06 -0.20
N LYS A 16 5.01 14.37 -0.43
CA LYS A 16 4.20 14.84 -1.56
C LYS A 16 4.76 14.32 -2.89
N ALA A 17 6.09 14.21 -3.03
CA ALA A 17 6.69 13.71 -4.25
C ALA A 17 6.37 12.23 -4.47
N LEU A 18 6.31 11.42 -3.40
CA LEU A 18 5.84 10.05 -3.48
C LEU A 18 4.40 10.00 -4.01
N PHE A 19 3.47 10.77 -3.44
CA PHE A 19 2.07 10.74 -3.87
C PHE A 19 1.84 11.28 -5.29
N ASP A 20 2.55 12.36 -5.65
CA ASP A 20 2.53 12.87 -7.02
C ASP A 20 3.04 11.80 -8.01
N LEU A 21 4.09 11.06 -7.63
CA LEU A 21 4.67 9.98 -8.43
C LEU A 21 3.76 8.74 -8.50
N LEU A 22 3.05 8.42 -7.41
CA LEU A 22 2.01 7.38 -7.41
C LEU A 22 0.77 7.79 -8.22
N GLY A 23 0.64 9.07 -8.59
CA GLY A 23 -0.51 9.57 -9.34
C GLY A 23 -1.82 9.41 -8.58
N VAL A 24 -1.77 9.38 -7.24
CA VAL A 24 -2.97 9.34 -6.39
C VAL A 24 -3.69 10.70 -6.45
N PRO A 25 -5.01 10.76 -6.14
CA PRO A 25 -5.75 12.03 -6.15
C PRO A 25 -5.07 13.11 -5.32
N THR A 26 -5.24 14.37 -5.74
CA THR A 26 -4.70 15.52 -5.02
C THR A 26 -5.13 15.47 -3.55
N ILE A 27 -4.15 15.28 -2.66
CA ILE A 27 -4.35 15.25 -1.23
C ILE A 27 -4.61 16.68 -0.76
N THR A 28 -5.76 16.89 -0.14
CA THR A 28 -6.16 18.21 0.38
C THR A 28 -6.10 18.27 1.89
N LYS A 29 -6.12 17.11 2.57
CA LYS A 29 -6.13 17.00 4.03
C LYS A 29 -5.04 16.06 4.54
N PRO A 30 -4.43 16.33 5.71
CA PRO A 30 -3.44 15.44 6.31
C PRO A 30 -3.93 14.01 6.55
N GLU A 31 -5.20 13.83 6.88
CA GLU A 31 -5.80 12.51 7.11
C GLU A 31 -5.86 11.66 5.83
N GLU A 32 -6.04 12.30 4.68
CA GLU A 32 -6.01 11.64 3.37
C GLU A 32 -4.60 11.12 3.06
N ALA A 33 -3.56 11.94 3.31
CA ALA A 33 -2.17 11.51 3.19
C ALA A 33 -1.84 10.32 4.10
N PHE A 34 -2.28 10.37 5.35
CA PHE A 34 -2.07 9.28 6.30
C PHE A 34 -2.74 7.99 5.82
N ALA A 35 -3.99 8.07 5.36
CA ALA A 35 -4.71 6.91 4.82
C ALA A 35 -3.99 6.30 3.61
N HIS A 36 -3.50 7.13 2.69
CA HIS A 36 -2.73 6.66 1.54
C HIS A 36 -1.42 5.97 1.94
N ALA A 37 -0.64 6.59 2.85
CA ALA A 37 0.60 5.99 3.34
C ALA A 37 0.35 4.68 4.09
N PHE A 38 -0.74 4.61 4.88
CA PHE A 38 -1.13 3.41 5.61
C PHE A 38 -1.49 2.27 4.65
N MET A 39 -2.36 2.51 3.66
CA MET A 39 -2.75 1.49 2.68
C MET A 39 -1.57 1.01 1.84
N LEU A 40 -0.69 1.93 1.43
CA LEU A 40 0.55 1.57 0.75
C LEU A 40 1.43 0.67 1.62
N THR A 41 1.54 0.97 2.91
CA THR A 41 2.32 0.17 3.86
C THR A 41 1.72 -1.23 4.02
N CYS A 42 0.40 -1.36 4.19
CA CYS A 42 -0.27 -2.65 4.26
C CYS A 42 -0.06 -3.50 3.00
N ALA A 43 -0.10 -2.87 1.82
CA ALA A 43 0.06 -3.56 0.54
C ALA A 43 1.50 -4.05 0.28
N ILE A 44 2.53 -3.36 0.81
CA ILE A 44 3.96 -3.68 0.54
C ILE A 44 4.63 -4.44 1.69
N CYS A 45 4.40 -4.04 2.94
CA CYS A 45 5.13 -4.55 4.11
C CYS A 45 4.50 -5.83 4.68
N ASN A 46 4.44 -6.86 3.86
CA ASN A 46 3.93 -8.20 4.18
C ASN A 46 4.82 -9.28 3.54
N SER A 47 4.48 -10.56 3.67
CA SER A 47 5.05 -11.72 2.98
C SER A 47 4.01 -12.47 2.13
N VAL A 48 2.84 -11.86 1.93
CA VAL A 48 1.69 -12.42 1.23
C VAL A 48 1.98 -12.61 -0.25
N ILE A 49 1.54 -13.75 -0.78
CA ILE A 49 1.62 -14.11 -2.18
C ILE A 49 0.25 -13.88 -2.84
N PRO A 50 0.17 -13.04 -3.90
CA PRO A 50 -1.05 -12.87 -4.67
C PRO A 50 -1.22 -13.99 -5.71
N GLU A 51 -2.45 -14.49 -5.87
CA GLU A 51 -2.87 -15.45 -6.88
C GLU A 51 -4.02 -14.88 -7.71
N ALA A 52 -3.85 -14.76 -9.03
CA ALA A 52 -4.92 -14.33 -9.91
C ALA A 52 -6.08 -15.33 -9.90
N THR A 53 -7.31 -14.86 -9.73
CA THR A 53 -8.50 -15.72 -9.69
C THR A 53 -9.79 -14.99 -10.06
N ASP A 54 -10.64 -15.65 -10.84
CA ASP A 54 -11.98 -15.13 -11.19
C ASP A 54 -13.00 -15.29 -10.05
N ARG A 55 -12.63 -15.96 -8.95
CA ARG A 55 -13.51 -16.23 -7.81
C ARG A 55 -13.54 -15.11 -6.78
N SER A 56 -12.58 -14.18 -6.84
CA SER A 56 -12.49 -13.02 -5.95
C SER A 56 -13.08 -11.79 -6.65
N PRO A 57 -13.90 -10.96 -5.97
CA PRO A 57 -14.38 -9.69 -6.54
C PRO A 57 -13.24 -8.74 -6.97
N ILE A 58 -12.07 -8.88 -6.37
CA ILE A 58 -10.87 -8.07 -6.65
C ILE A 58 -10.06 -8.69 -7.82
N GLY A 59 -10.36 -9.93 -8.22
CA GLY A 59 -9.61 -10.66 -9.24
C GLY A 59 -8.31 -11.30 -8.73
N VAL A 60 -8.03 -11.18 -7.42
CA VAL A 60 -6.83 -11.68 -6.76
C VAL A 60 -7.23 -12.31 -5.43
N ARG A 61 -6.62 -13.45 -5.09
CA ARG A 61 -6.65 -14.08 -3.78
C ARG A 61 -5.28 -13.93 -3.12
N PHE A 62 -5.28 -13.74 -1.82
CA PHE A 62 -4.06 -13.49 -1.04
C PHE A 62 -3.80 -14.68 -0.12
N GLU A 63 -2.60 -15.24 -0.18
CA GLU A 63 -2.14 -16.31 0.71
C GLU A 63 -0.94 -15.84 1.52
N GLY A 64 -1.03 -15.92 2.84
CA GLY A 64 0.01 -15.49 3.76
C GLY A 64 0.36 -16.54 4.79
N ALA A 65 1.42 -16.28 5.57
CA ALA A 65 1.79 -17.15 6.68
C ALA A 65 0.88 -16.95 7.92
N SER A 66 0.09 -15.87 7.94
CA SER A 66 -0.82 -15.51 9.02
C SER A 66 -2.10 -14.89 8.47
N PRO A 67 -3.28 -15.22 9.03
CA PRO A 67 -4.56 -14.63 8.62
C PRO A 67 -4.62 -13.12 8.84
N ASP A 68 -3.90 -12.59 9.85
CA ASP A 68 -3.87 -11.15 10.11
C ASP A 68 -3.20 -10.40 8.96
N GLU A 69 -2.17 -11.00 8.36
CA GLU A 69 -1.44 -10.42 7.24
C GLU A 69 -2.29 -10.41 5.96
N GLU A 70 -3.01 -11.51 5.71
CA GLU A 70 -3.95 -11.63 4.58
C GLU A 70 -5.03 -10.55 4.65
N VAL A 71 -5.67 -10.38 5.82
CA VAL A 71 -6.73 -9.39 6.02
C VAL A 71 -6.23 -7.96 5.81
N LEU A 72 -5.00 -7.64 6.23
CA LEU A 72 -4.41 -6.33 6.00
C LEU A 72 -4.20 -6.06 4.50
N VAL A 73 -3.72 -7.05 3.74
CA VAL A 73 -3.53 -6.92 2.28
C VAL A 73 -4.87 -6.85 1.55
N GLU A 74 -5.86 -7.65 1.95
CA GLU A 74 -7.20 -7.63 1.36
C GLU A 74 -7.91 -6.29 1.63
N THR A 75 -7.71 -5.72 2.81
CA THR A 75 -8.23 -4.39 3.16
C THR A 75 -7.58 -3.31 2.28
N ALA A 76 -6.26 -3.36 2.12
CA ALA A 76 -5.54 -2.43 1.24
C ALA A 76 -6.03 -2.56 -0.22
N ALA A 77 -6.22 -3.79 -0.71
CA ALA A 77 -6.73 -4.06 -2.04
C ALA A 77 -8.15 -3.53 -2.23
N SER A 78 -9.02 -3.70 -1.23
CA SER A 78 -10.38 -3.15 -1.23
C SER A 78 -10.40 -1.61 -1.24
N ALA A 79 -9.37 -0.98 -0.68
CA ALA A 79 -9.15 0.48 -0.74
C ALA A 79 -8.50 0.95 -2.06
N GLY A 80 -8.17 0.03 -2.97
CA GLY A 80 -7.55 0.32 -4.26
C GLY A 80 -6.02 0.22 -4.29
N TYR A 81 -5.40 -0.41 -3.29
CA TYR A 81 -3.96 -0.72 -3.26
C TYR A 81 -3.77 -2.23 -3.43
N THR A 82 -3.97 -2.72 -4.65
CA THR A 82 -4.00 -4.17 -4.91
C THR A 82 -2.59 -4.70 -5.14
N LEU A 83 -2.16 -5.65 -4.31
CA LEU A 83 -0.92 -6.39 -4.53
C LEU A 83 -1.09 -7.34 -5.72
N MET A 84 -0.31 -7.15 -6.78
CA MET A 84 -0.39 -7.94 -8.02
C MET A 84 0.71 -9.00 -8.11
N GLU A 85 1.93 -8.64 -7.73
CA GLU A 85 3.08 -9.54 -7.73
C GLU A 85 3.94 -9.32 -6.49
N ARG A 86 4.46 -10.42 -5.94
CA ARG A 86 5.40 -10.39 -4.82
C ARG A 86 6.56 -11.34 -5.08
N HIS A 87 7.75 -10.77 -5.20
CA HIS A 87 9.01 -11.49 -5.34
C HIS A 87 10.03 -11.01 -4.31
N ALA A 88 11.12 -11.76 -4.16
CA ALA A 88 12.21 -11.38 -3.23
C ALA A 88 12.87 -10.04 -3.61
N SER A 89 12.89 -9.69 -4.90
CA SER A 89 13.55 -8.49 -5.43
C SER A 89 12.60 -7.36 -5.81
N TYR A 90 11.30 -7.60 -5.87
CA TYR A 90 10.32 -6.57 -6.25
C TYR A 90 8.89 -6.86 -5.77
N VAL A 91 8.08 -5.81 -5.72
CA VAL A 91 6.65 -5.84 -5.43
C VAL A 91 5.93 -4.99 -6.47
N THR A 92 4.85 -5.50 -7.07
CA THR A 92 4.02 -4.74 -8.01
C THR A 92 2.65 -4.50 -7.40
N LEU A 93 2.25 -3.22 -7.36
CA LEU A 93 0.92 -2.80 -6.93
C LEU A 93 0.13 -2.25 -8.11
N ARG A 94 -1.16 -2.55 -8.16
CA ARG A 94 -2.13 -1.86 -9.01
C ARG A 94 -2.87 -0.83 -8.17
N ILE A 95 -2.77 0.44 -8.55
CA ILE A 95 -3.38 1.56 -7.82
C ILE A 95 -4.18 2.48 -8.75
N PRO A 96 -5.18 3.24 -8.22
CA PRO A 96 -5.95 4.17 -9.03
C PRO A 96 -5.09 5.37 -9.42
N ARG A 97 -5.15 5.72 -10.70
CA ARG A 97 -4.58 6.95 -11.24
C ARG A 97 -5.61 8.07 -11.20
N SER A 98 -5.23 9.24 -10.70
CA SER A 98 -5.99 10.47 -10.86
C SER A 98 -5.67 11.07 -12.23
N THR A 99 -6.65 11.10 -13.12
CA THR A 99 -6.56 11.88 -14.36
C THR A 99 -7.02 13.32 -14.10
N PRO A 100 -6.27 14.35 -14.54
CA PRO A 100 -6.66 15.77 -14.39
C PRO A 100 -8.01 16.09 -15.05
N GLU A 101 -8.37 15.31 -16.07
CA GLU A 101 -9.64 15.39 -16.74
C GLU A 101 -10.66 14.54 -15.98
N ARG A 102 -11.81 15.14 -15.65
CA ARG A 102 -12.99 14.54 -15.00
C ARG A 102 -13.62 13.40 -15.82
N LYS A 103 -12.84 12.46 -16.34
CA LYS A 103 -13.37 11.23 -16.91
C LYS A 103 -13.82 10.37 -15.73
N ALA A 104 -15.09 10.00 -15.74
CA ALA A 104 -15.75 9.21 -14.69
C ALA A 104 -15.19 7.78 -14.53
N GLN A 105 -14.06 7.47 -15.16
CA GLN A 105 -13.46 6.14 -15.23
C GLN A 105 -12.18 6.17 -14.39
N ARG A 106 -12.17 5.38 -13.31
CA ARG A 106 -10.95 5.11 -12.54
C ARG A 106 -9.97 4.37 -13.47
N GLU A 107 -8.97 5.09 -13.96
CA GLU A 107 -7.84 4.47 -14.63
C GLU A 107 -6.99 3.80 -13.55
N TRP A 108 -6.51 2.59 -13.83
CA TRP A 108 -5.62 1.86 -12.94
C TRP A 108 -4.25 1.82 -13.59
N HIS A 109 -3.20 1.90 -12.79
CA HIS A 109 -1.84 1.72 -13.26
C HIS A 109 -1.06 0.83 -12.30
N GLU A 110 -0.06 0.16 -12.84
CA GLU A 110 0.82 -0.73 -12.07
C GLU A 110 2.12 -0.01 -11.75
N ILE A 111 2.54 -0.13 -10.50
CA ILE A 111 3.78 0.42 -9.98
C ILE A 111 4.60 -0.70 -9.38
N THR A 112 5.84 -0.78 -9.82
CA THR A 112 6.81 -1.75 -9.32
C THR A 112 7.81 -1.07 -8.39
N PHE A 113 7.91 -1.62 -7.20
CA PHE A 113 8.91 -1.29 -6.20
C PHE A 113 9.99 -2.35 -6.20
N LYS A 114 11.25 -1.95 -6.33
CA LYS A 114 12.38 -2.82 -6.05
C LYS A 114 12.51 -3.01 -4.54
N VAL A 115 12.56 -4.25 -4.09
CA VAL A 115 12.88 -4.60 -2.70
C VAL A 115 14.38 -4.51 -2.53
N LEU A 116 14.81 -3.64 -1.62
CA LEU A 116 16.22 -3.45 -1.29
C LEU A 116 16.63 -4.32 -0.10
N ASP A 117 15.75 -4.42 0.90
CA ASP A 117 15.98 -5.24 2.09
C ASP A 117 14.66 -5.58 2.79
N VAL A 118 14.66 -6.69 3.54
CA VAL A 118 13.51 -7.15 4.34
C VAL A 118 14.00 -7.53 5.72
N ASN A 119 13.51 -6.81 6.74
CA ASN A 119 13.61 -7.26 8.12
C ASN A 119 12.40 -8.12 8.44
N GLU A 120 12.57 -9.43 8.36
CA GLU A 120 11.50 -10.41 8.58
C GLU A 120 10.92 -10.31 9.99
N PHE A 121 9.69 -10.78 10.15
CA PHE A 121 9.11 -10.94 11.47
C PHE A 121 9.84 -12.03 12.26
N THR A 122 10.21 -11.74 13.51
CA THR A 122 10.61 -12.78 14.47
C THR A 122 9.92 -12.53 15.80
N SER A 123 9.72 -13.59 16.59
CA SER A 123 9.09 -13.50 17.91
C SER A 123 9.85 -12.59 18.88
N GLU A 124 11.16 -12.45 18.69
CA GLU A 124 12.00 -11.52 19.46
C GLU A 124 11.79 -10.06 19.02
N ARG A 125 11.73 -9.80 17.71
CA ARG A 125 11.55 -8.43 17.17
C ARG A 125 10.13 -7.91 17.30
N LYS A 126 9.12 -8.79 17.18
CA LYS A 126 7.68 -8.45 17.16
C LYS A 126 7.31 -7.38 16.10
N ARG A 127 8.13 -7.24 15.05
CA ARG A 127 7.92 -6.31 13.94
C ARG A 127 8.57 -6.83 12.67
N MET A 128 7.97 -6.47 11.54
CA MET A 128 8.51 -6.64 10.19
C MET A 128 8.72 -5.25 9.58
N SER A 129 9.71 -5.08 8.72
CA SER A 129 9.85 -3.89 7.88
C SER A 129 10.44 -4.25 6.53
N VAL A 130 10.13 -3.46 5.50
CA VAL A 130 10.70 -3.59 4.16
C VAL A 130 11.29 -2.25 3.71
N LEU A 131 12.45 -2.28 3.09
CA LEU A 131 13.02 -1.14 2.39
C LEU A 131 12.78 -1.33 0.90
N VAL A 132 12.11 -0.35 0.29
CA VAL A 132 11.79 -0.38 -1.13
C VAL A 132 12.25 0.88 -1.86
N GLN A 133 12.51 0.72 -3.15
CA GLN A 133 12.78 1.82 -4.07
C GLN A 133 11.79 1.76 -5.23
N MET A 134 11.05 2.84 -5.45
CA MET A 134 10.20 2.96 -6.63
C MET A 134 11.07 3.06 -7.88
N LEU A 135 10.77 2.24 -8.88
CA LEU A 135 11.41 2.31 -10.19
C LEU A 135 10.74 3.44 -11.00
N LYS A 136 11.53 4.34 -11.58
CA LYS A 136 11.06 5.43 -12.45
C LYS A 136 10.92 4.97 -13.89
#